data_AF-A0AAN8C0N6-F1
#
_entry.id   AF-A0AAN8C0N6-F1
#
_cell.length_a   1.000
_cell.length_b   1.000
_cell.length_c   1.000
_cell.angle_alpha   90.00
_cell.angle_beta   90.00
_cell.angle_gamma   90.00
#
_symmetry.space_group_name_H-M   'P 1'
#
loop_
_entity.id
_entity.type
_entity.pdbx_description
1 polymer ?
#
loop_
_entity_poly.entity_id
_entity_poly.type
_entity_poly.pdbx_seq_one_letter_code
_entity_poly.pdbx_strand_id
1 'polypeptide(L)'
;MEADRSTEHHELGPSAVKRAHGTIDKIKAAILSHGNPFTTEGDKLYNVITLAYIPDEYIPQILNADVTGQKLYEDYVSERINGDVSLWAPVKIVNNKMFLSGNKKITVKLRDNTVDLKETKDLFARLMVLARSNRDIN
;
A
#
# COMPACT_ATOMS: atom_id res chain seq x y z
N MET A 1 34.89 -36.04 -14.52
CA MET A 1 33.82 -35.95 -13.50
C MET A 1 34.05 -34.66 -12.75
N GLU A 2 33.36 -33.61 -13.18
CA GLU A 2 33.46 -32.26 -12.62
C GLU A 2 32.41 -32.17 -11.50
N ALA A 3 32.84 -31.88 -10.28
CA ALA A 3 31.98 -31.89 -9.10
C ALA A 3 31.07 -30.67 -9.12
N ASP A 4 29.76 -30.92 -9.22
CA ASP A 4 28.68 -29.96 -9.09
C ASP A 4 28.72 -29.32 -7.68
N ARG A 5 29.09 -28.05 -7.58
CA ARG A 5 29.07 -27.28 -6.33
C ARG A 5 27.68 -26.69 -6.14
N SER A 6 26.73 -27.54 -5.77
CA SER A 6 25.36 -27.12 -5.47
C SER A 6 25.26 -26.42 -4.11
N THR A 7 25.19 -25.08 -4.15
CA THR A 7 24.27 -24.24 -3.35
C THR A 7 24.25 -24.43 -1.83
N GLU A 8 25.32 -24.05 -1.13
CA GLU A 8 25.24 -23.79 0.32
C GLU A 8 24.60 -22.41 0.55
N HIS A 9 23.40 -22.38 1.11
CA HIS A 9 22.76 -21.14 1.54
C HIS A 9 23.53 -20.57 2.73
N HIS A 10 24.24 -19.46 2.53
CA HIS A 10 24.94 -18.77 3.61
C HIS A 10 23.92 -18.23 4.62
N GLU A 11 23.93 -18.76 5.85
CA GLU A 11 23.08 -18.28 6.93
C GLU A 11 23.38 -16.80 7.23
N LEU A 12 22.34 -16.04 7.56
CA LEU A 12 22.51 -14.63 7.89
C LEU A 12 23.40 -14.49 9.13
N GLY A 13 24.45 -13.68 9.01
CA GLY A 13 25.35 -13.41 10.13
C GLY A 13 24.58 -12.83 11.34
N PRO A 14 25.04 -13.09 12.58
CA PRO A 14 24.36 -12.66 13.80
C PRO A 14 24.06 -11.15 13.86
N SER A 15 24.92 -10.34 13.24
CA SER A 15 24.76 -8.89 13.13
C SER A 15 23.58 -8.48 12.23
N ALA A 16 23.35 -9.20 11.13
CA ALA A 16 22.21 -8.98 10.24
C ALA A 16 20.89 -9.34 10.94
N VAL A 17 20.87 -10.48 11.65
CA VAL A 17 19.72 -10.90 12.45
C VAL A 17 19.39 -9.85 13.53
N LYS A 18 20.40 -9.36 14.26
CA LYS A 18 20.21 -8.32 15.28
C LYS A 18 19.63 -7.02 14.71
N ARG A 19 20.08 -6.60 13.51
CA ARG A 19 19.52 -5.43 12.82
C ARG A 19 18.08 -5.67 12.37
N ALA A 20 17.76 -6.87 11.89
CA ALA A 20 16.39 -7.24 11.52
C ALA A 20 15.45 -7.15 12.72
N HIS A 21 15.83 -7.75 13.86
CA HIS A 21 15.06 -7.66 15.11
C HIS A 21 14.86 -6.21 15.56
N GLY A 22 15.93 -5.40 15.59
CA GLY A 22 15.80 -3.99 15.97
C GLY A 22 14.95 -3.16 15.01
N THR A 23 14.82 -3.58 13.75
CA THR A 23 13.91 -2.96 12.77
C THR A 23 12.47 -3.40 13.02
N ILE A 24 12.24 -4.68 13.28
CA ILE A 24 10.93 -5.23 13.65
C ILE A 24 10.40 -4.54 14.91
N ASP A 25 11.23 -4.36 15.93
CA ASP A 25 10.84 -3.68 17.16
C ASP A 25 10.41 -2.23 16.92
N LYS A 26 11.11 -1.51 16.04
CA LYS A 26 10.74 -0.14 15.65
C LYS A 26 9.41 -0.10 14.91
N ILE A 27 9.18 -1.04 13.98
CA ILE A 27 7.92 -1.15 13.24
C ILE A 27 6.78 -1.44 14.21
N LYS A 28 6.98 -2.39 15.13
CA LYS A 28 6.01 -2.74 16.16
C LYS A 28 5.67 -1.54 17.04
N ALA A 29 6.69 -0.81 17.52
CA ALA A 29 6.49 0.39 18.32
C ALA A 29 5.73 1.49 17.55
N ALA A 30 6.05 1.69 16.27
CA ALA A 30 5.36 2.66 15.42
C ALA A 30 3.88 2.29 15.22
N ILE A 31 3.57 1.03 14.92
CA ILE A 31 2.18 0.57 14.76
C ILE A 31 1.42 0.76 16.08
N LEU A 32 1.98 0.27 17.20
CA LEU A 32 1.34 0.37 18.51
C LEU A 32 1.16 1.81 18.98
N SER A 33 1.99 2.75 18.52
CA SER A 33 1.82 4.19 18.82
C SER A 33 0.53 4.78 18.25
N HIS A 34 -0.01 4.18 17.18
CA HIS A 34 -1.30 4.54 16.59
C HIS A 34 -2.48 3.75 17.18
N GLY A 35 -2.22 2.79 18.07
CA GLY A 35 -3.21 1.88 18.63
C GLY A 35 -2.93 0.42 18.25
N ASN A 36 -3.49 -0.52 19.02
CA ASN A 36 -3.38 -1.94 18.69
C ASN A 36 -4.45 -2.29 17.63
N PRO A 37 -4.06 -2.64 16.39
CA PRO A 37 -5.04 -2.91 15.33
C PRO A 37 -5.87 -4.17 15.58
N PHE A 38 -5.42 -5.05 16.47
CA PHE A 38 -6.10 -6.32 16.79
C PHE A 38 -7.04 -6.24 18.00
N THR A 39 -7.11 -5.09 18.70
CA THR A 39 -8.06 -4.91 19.81
C THR A 39 -9.38 -4.31 19.38
N THR A 40 -9.43 -3.71 18.19
CA THR A 40 -10.68 -3.19 17.61
C THR A 40 -11.52 -4.33 17.09
N GLU A 41 -12.62 -4.62 17.78
CA GLU A 41 -13.70 -5.46 17.27
C GLU A 41 -14.50 -4.67 16.22
N GLY A 42 -14.60 -5.19 15.00
CA GLY A 42 -15.36 -4.57 13.93
C GLY A 42 -15.11 -5.21 12.57
N ASP A 43 -16.17 -5.28 11.76
CA ASP A 43 -16.14 -5.92 10.43
C ASP A 43 -15.74 -4.94 9.30
N LYS A 44 -15.33 -3.72 9.68
CA LYS A 44 -15.02 -2.64 8.74
C LYS A 44 -13.52 -2.47 8.56
N LEU A 45 -13.09 -2.50 7.30
CA LEU A 45 -11.70 -2.24 6.93
C LEU A 45 -11.39 -0.74 7.14
N TYR A 46 -10.37 -0.44 7.93
CA TYR A 46 -9.92 0.93 8.19
C TYR A 46 -8.40 1.05 8.14
N ASN A 47 -7.90 2.25 7.85
CA ASN A 47 -6.47 2.54 7.85
C ASN A 47 -6.02 2.86 9.28
N VAL A 48 -5.12 2.05 9.84
CA VAL A 48 -4.62 2.19 11.23
C VAL A 48 -3.89 3.52 11.47
N ILE A 49 -3.25 4.09 10.45
CA ILE A 49 -2.48 5.33 10.57
C ILE A 49 -3.40 6.56 10.53
N THR A 50 -4.37 6.57 9.60
CA THR A 50 -5.27 7.72 9.42
C THR A 50 -6.59 7.59 10.17
N LEU A 51 -6.85 6.41 10.76
CA LEU A 51 -8.11 6.01 11.40
C LEU A 51 -9.35 6.18 10.50
N ALA A 52 -9.15 6.21 9.18
CA ALA A 52 -10.22 6.40 8.20
C ALA A 52 -10.76 5.06 7.72
N TYR A 53 -12.09 4.94 7.67
CA TYR A 53 -12.77 3.79 7.08
C TYR A 53 -12.65 3.81 5.56
N ILE A 54 -12.54 2.63 4.97
CA ILE A 54 -12.54 2.46 3.53
C ILE A 54 -13.98 2.47 3.02
N PRO A 55 -14.26 3.06 1.85
CA PRO A 55 -15.56 2.91 1.18
C PRO A 55 -15.89 1.43 0.93
N ASP A 56 -17.14 1.05 1.18
CA ASP A 56 -17.60 -0.35 1.06
C ASP A 56 -17.38 -0.94 -0.34
N GLU A 57 -17.41 -0.09 -1.38
CA GLU A 57 -17.13 -0.48 -2.77
C GLU A 57 -15.74 -1.10 -2.98
N TYR A 58 -14.76 -0.76 -2.13
CA TYR A 58 -13.36 -1.17 -2.33
C TYR A 58 -13.01 -2.40 -1.50
N ILE A 59 -13.79 -2.68 -0.46
CA ILE A 59 -13.62 -3.85 0.41
C ILE A 59 -13.48 -5.15 -0.41
N PRO A 60 -14.39 -5.49 -1.35
CA PRO A 60 -14.26 -6.74 -2.10
C PRO A 60 -13.02 -6.75 -3.00
N GLN A 61 -12.58 -5.60 -3.52
CA GLN A 61 -11.37 -5.53 -4.35
C GLN A 61 -10.10 -5.74 -3.52
N ILE A 62 -10.07 -5.19 -2.30
CA ILE A 62 -8.92 -5.30 -1.40
C ILE A 62 -8.83 -6.72 -0.83
N LEU A 63 -9.95 -7.29 -0.38
CA LEU A 63 -9.96 -8.62 0.22
C LEU A 63 -9.72 -9.74 -0.80
N ASN A 64 -10.17 -9.57 -2.04
CA ASN A 64 -10.01 -10.58 -3.10
C ASN A 64 -8.88 -10.24 -4.07
N ALA A 65 -7.92 -9.40 -3.67
CA ALA A 65 -6.82 -8.98 -4.53
C ALA A 65 -6.00 -10.18 -5.03
N ASP A 66 -5.70 -11.14 -4.15
CA ASP A 66 -4.92 -12.33 -4.49
C ASP A 66 -5.67 -13.25 -5.46
N VAL A 67 -6.96 -13.50 -5.20
CA VAL A 67 -7.82 -14.30 -6.09
C VAL A 67 -7.94 -13.65 -7.46
N THR A 68 -8.09 -12.32 -7.50
CA THR A 68 -8.16 -11.56 -8.75
C THR A 68 -6.82 -11.63 -9.50
N GLY A 69 -5.70 -11.49 -8.80
CA GLY A 69 -4.37 -11.60 -9.38
C GLY A 69 -4.08 -12.98 -9.97
N GLN A 70 -4.46 -14.04 -9.24
CA GLN A 70 -4.33 -15.41 -9.69
C GLN A 70 -5.13 -15.66 -10.98
N LYS A 71 -6.38 -15.19 -11.02
CA LYS A 71 -7.22 -15.32 -12.21
C LYS A 71 -6.63 -14.57 -13.41
N LEU A 72 -6.14 -13.35 -13.22
CA LEU A 72 -5.49 -12.57 -14.29
C LEU A 72 -4.23 -13.28 -14.82
N TYR A 73 -3.49 -13.95 -13.95
CA TYR A 73 -2.35 -14.76 -14.35
C TYR A 73 -2.78 -15.99 -15.17
N GLU A 74 -3.81 -16.71 -14.73
CA GLU A 74 -4.35 -17.86 -15.47
C GLU A 74 -4.89 -17.46 -16.85
N ASP A 75 -5.62 -16.35 -16.92
CA ASP A 75 -6.09 -15.75 -18.17
C ASP A 75 -4.90 -15.40 -19.08
N TYR A 76 -3.84 -14.78 -18.54
CA TYR A 76 -2.62 -14.47 -19.30
C TYR A 76 -1.96 -15.72 -19.89
N VAL A 77 -1.81 -16.78 -19.08
CA VAL A 77 -1.20 -18.05 -19.52
C VAL A 77 -2.05 -18.69 -20.61
N SER A 78 -3.36 -18.76 -20.43
CA SER A 78 -4.26 -19.37 -21.41
C SER A 78 -4.32 -18.60 -22.73
N GLU A 79 -4.38 -17.27 -22.70
CA GLU A 79 -4.53 -16.45 -23.91
C GLU A 79 -3.22 -16.26 -24.69
N ARG A 80 -2.08 -16.14 -24.00
CA ARG A 80 -0.80 -15.73 -24.63
C ARG A 80 0.27 -16.80 -24.68
N ILE A 81 0.35 -17.65 -23.66
CA ILE A 81 1.35 -18.73 -23.64
C ILE A 81 0.83 -19.91 -24.44
N ASN A 82 -0.43 -20.29 -24.17
CA ASN A 82 -1.07 -21.43 -24.80
C ASN A 82 -2.04 -21.03 -25.93
N GLY A 83 -2.29 -19.73 -26.10
CA GLY A 83 -3.22 -19.18 -27.08
C GLY A 83 -2.54 -18.44 -28.23
N ASP A 84 -3.34 -17.67 -28.96
CA ASP A 84 -2.93 -17.03 -30.22
C ASP A 84 -2.60 -15.53 -30.05
N VAL A 85 -2.74 -14.99 -28.83
CA VAL A 85 -2.45 -13.59 -28.54
C VAL A 85 -0.93 -13.41 -28.47
N SER A 86 -0.41 -12.48 -29.28
CA SER A 86 1.02 -12.16 -29.27
C SER A 86 1.49 -11.75 -27.87
N LEU A 87 2.67 -12.25 -27.47
CA LEU A 87 3.35 -11.86 -26.23
C LEU A 87 3.57 -10.34 -26.14
N TRP A 88 3.73 -9.67 -27.28
CA TRP A 88 3.98 -8.24 -27.37
C TRP A 88 2.70 -7.39 -27.41
N ALA A 89 1.52 -8.00 -27.43
CA ALA A 89 0.27 -7.27 -27.39
C ALA A 89 0.11 -6.53 -26.04
N PRO A 90 -0.56 -5.37 -26.01
CA PRO A 90 -0.79 -4.64 -24.76
C PRO A 90 -1.50 -5.51 -23.71
N VAL A 91 -0.98 -5.56 -22.48
CA VAL A 91 -1.60 -6.29 -21.37
C VAL A 91 -2.69 -5.44 -20.74
N LYS A 92 -3.85 -6.04 -20.46
CA LYS A 92 -4.93 -5.35 -19.76
C LYS A 92 -4.51 -5.06 -18.32
N ILE A 93 -4.38 -3.78 -17.99
CA ILE A 93 -4.09 -3.34 -16.63
C ILE A 93 -5.42 -3.18 -15.89
N VAL A 94 -5.62 -3.97 -14.83
CA VAL A 94 -6.77 -3.79 -13.95
C VAL A 94 -6.45 -2.70 -12.94
N ASN A 95 -7.27 -1.65 -12.93
CA ASN A 95 -7.14 -0.57 -11.95
C ASN A 95 -7.76 -0.99 -10.61
N ASN A 96 -6.93 -1.55 -9.71
CA ASN A 96 -7.35 -1.91 -8.36
C ASN A 96 -7.51 -0.66 -7.49
N LYS A 97 -8.73 -0.41 -7.00
CA LYS A 97 -8.98 0.68 -6.05
C LYS A 97 -8.48 0.28 -4.67
N MET A 98 -7.31 0.81 -4.29
CA MET A 98 -6.69 0.60 -2.97
C MET A 98 -6.93 1.80 -2.04
N PHE A 99 -6.49 1.71 -0.78
CA PHE A 99 -6.59 2.76 0.26
C PHE A 99 -6.25 4.18 -0.24
N LEU A 100 -5.15 4.36 -1.00
CA LEU A 100 -4.69 5.66 -1.54
C LEU A 100 -5.57 6.22 -2.68
N SER A 101 -6.40 5.36 -3.29
CA SER A 101 -7.30 5.73 -4.37
C SER A 101 -8.64 6.28 -3.85
N GLY A 102 -9.04 5.92 -2.63
CA GLY A 102 -10.27 6.39 -1.97
C GLY A 102 -10.18 7.73 -1.28
N ASN A 103 -9.01 8.34 -1.28
CA ASN A 103 -8.82 9.65 -0.68
C ASN A 103 -9.76 10.67 -1.35
N LYS A 104 -10.58 11.31 -0.53
CA LYS A 104 -11.56 12.30 -0.98
C LYS A 104 -10.83 13.43 -1.70
N LYS A 105 -11.24 13.69 -2.94
CA LYS A 105 -10.86 14.89 -3.67
C LYS A 105 -11.90 15.96 -3.37
N ILE A 106 -11.48 17.05 -2.76
CA ILE A 106 -12.31 18.22 -2.53
C ILE A 106 -11.79 19.31 -3.46
N THR A 107 -12.61 19.70 -4.42
CA THR A 107 -12.32 20.83 -5.30
C THR A 107 -12.65 22.11 -4.53
N VAL A 108 -11.63 22.93 -4.27
CA VAL A 108 -11.80 24.22 -3.59
C VAL A 108 -11.59 25.34 -4.60
N LYS A 109 -12.57 26.23 -4.70
CA LYS A 109 -12.45 27.47 -5.46
C LYS A 109 -11.73 28.50 -4.60
N LEU A 110 -10.50 28.82 -4.98
CA LEU A 110 -9.81 30.05 -4.57
C LEU A 110 -10.18 31.15 -5.55
N ARG A 111 -10.07 32.42 -5.12
CA ARG A 111 -10.54 33.62 -5.83
C ARG A 111 -10.41 33.53 -7.36
N ASP A 112 -9.20 33.26 -7.85
CA ASP A 112 -8.90 33.19 -9.29
C ASP A 112 -8.59 31.77 -9.80
N ASN A 113 -8.49 30.77 -8.91
CA ASN A 113 -8.03 29.42 -9.27
C ASN A 113 -8.85 28.34 -8.57
N THR A 114 -9.13 27.26 -9.29
CA THR A 114 -9.73 26.05 -8.70
C THR A 114 -8.62 25.05 -8.42
N VAL A 115 -8.48 24.61 -7.18
CA VAL A 115 -7.45 23.65 -6.76
C VAL A 115 -8.13 22.41 -6.18
N ASP A 116 -7.75 21.24 -6.69
CA ASP A 116 -8.19 19.96 -6.15
C ASP A 116 -7.31 19.56 -4.97
N LEU A 117 -7.88 19.56 -3.77
CA LEU A 117 -7.24 19.03 -2.58
C LEU A 117 -7.55 17.54 -2.48
N LYS A 118 -6.50 16.71 -2.59
CA LYS A 118 -6.59 15.27 -2.32
C LYS A 118 -6.01 15.01 -0.95
N GLU A 119 -6.79 14.41 -0.05
CA GLU A 119 -6.31 13.94 1.26
C GLU A 119 -5.19 12.93 1.06
N THR A 120 -3.93 13.35 1.10
CA THR A 120 -2.78 12.47 0.94
C THR A 120 -1.83 12.67 2.11
N LYS A 121 -0.96 11.69 2.37
CA LYS A 121 0.10 11.83 3.37
C LYS A 121 0.96 13.07 3.15
N ASP A 122 1.16 13.46 1.88
CA ASP A 122 1.90 14.65 1.49
C ASP A 122 1.15 15.93 1.85
N LEU A 123 -0.16 15.98 1.59
CA LEU A 123 -1.00 17.12 2.03
C LEU A 123 -0.98 17.28 3.56
N PHE A 124 -1.09 16.19 4.31
CA PHE A 124 -1.02 16.22 5.78
C PHE A 124 0.35 16.71 6.28
N ALA A 125 1.45 16.21 5.69
CA ALA A 125 2.79 16.68 6.02
C ALA A 125 2.95 18.19 5.73
N ARG A 126 2.46 18.67 4.59
CA ARG A 126 2.46 20.11 4.25
C ARG A 126 1.62 20.93 5.23
N LEU A 127 0.44 20.46 5.61
CA LEU A 127 -0.41 21.10 6.62
C LEU A 127 0.28 21.15 7.99
N MET A 128 0.94 20.08 8.41
CA MET A 128 1.69 20.03 9.67
C MET A 128 2.89 20.97 9.67
N VAL A 129 3.59 21.10 8.54
CA VAL A 129 4.67 22.08 8.37
C VAL A 129 4.12 23.50 8.45
N LEU A 130 3.01 23.79 7.77
CA LEU A 130 2.34 25.10 7.82
C LEU A 130 1.83 25.44 9.23
N ALA A 131 1.23 24.48 9.93
CA ALA A 131 0.76 24.64 11.30
C ALA A 131 1.93 24.91 12.27
N ARG A 132 3.11 24.34 12.02
CA ARG A 132 4.33 24.61 12.81
C ARG A 132 5.02 25.91 12.43
N SER A 133 4.93 26.35 11.18
CA SER A 133 5.52 27.63 10.74
C SER A 133 4.69 28.84 11.15
N ASN A 134 3.37 28.68 11.31
CA ASN A 134 2.49 29.70 11.86
C ASN A 134 2.52 29.65 13.41
N ARG A 135 3.55 30.25 14.01
CA ARG A 135 3.62 30.47 15.46
C ARG A 135 2.72 31.62 15.97
N ASP A 136 1.85 32.18 15.12
CA ASP A 136 0.97 33.32 15.43
C ASP A 136 -0.51 32.97 15.31
N ILE A 137 -0.95 31.85 15.88
CA ILE A 137 -2.36 31.68 16.26
C ILE A 137 -2.41 31.81 17.78
N ASN A 138 -2.75 33.03 18.21
CA ASN A 138 -3.12 33.38 19.59
C ASN A 138 -4.47 32.77 19.94
#